data_AF-A0A529PT17-F1
#
_entry.id   AF-A0A529PT17-F1
#
_cell.length_a   1.000
_cell.length_b   1.000
_cell.length_c   1.000
_cell.angle_alpha   90.00
_cell.angle_beta   90.00
_cell.angle_gamma   90.00
#
_symmetry.space_group_name_H-M   'P 1'
#
loop_
_entity.id
_entity.type
_entity.pdbx_description
1 polymer ?
#
loop_
_entity_poly.entity_id
_entity_poly.type
_entity_poly.pdbx_seq_one_letter_code
_entity_poly.pdbx_strand_id
1 'polypeptide(L)' 'KPLLSLGKARLIDHVAARLKPQVATLALNANGDPARFAGTGLPVIEDTVPGHAGPLAGILAGLEWAAKQTTCRWLMSAAG' A
#
# COMPACT_ATOMS: atom_id res chain seq x y z
N LYS A 1 10.07 8.43 -2.18
CA LYS A 1 10.66 7.61 -3.26
C LYS A 1 9.64 6.93 -4.19
N PRO A 2 8.49 6.37 -3.76
CA PRO A 2 7.65 5.53 -4.63
C PRO A 2 7.10 6.23 -5.89
N LEU A 3 7.04 7.57 -5.87
CA LEU A 3 6.58 8.38 -7.00
C LEU A 3 7.69 8.75 -8.01
N LEU A 4 8.94 8.35 -7.77
CA LEU A 4 10.03 8.56 -8.73
C LEU A 4 9.83 7.70 -9.97
N SER A 5 10.20 8.25 -11.13
CA SER A 5 10.12 7.56 -12.41
C SER A 5 11.19 6.49 -12.57
N LEU A 6 10.81 5.33 -13.09
CA LEU A 6 11.68 4.29 -13.59
C LEU A 6 11.24 3.93 -15.02
N GLY A 7 11.92 4.53 -16.01
CA GLY A 7 11.51 4.45 -17.41
C GLY A 7 10.20 5.21 -17.66
N LYS A 8 9.19 4.53 -18.21
CA LYS A 8 7.90 5.14 -18.59
C LYS A 8 6.85 5.18 -17.47
N ALA A 9 7.15 4.61 -16.30
CA ALA A 9 6.21 4.52 -15.18
C ALA A 9 6.91 4.82 -13.85
N ARG A 10 6.15 5.11 -12.79
CA ARG A 10 6.71 5.37 -11.45
C ARG A 10 7.06 4.03 -10.77
N LEU A 11 7.97 4.06 -9.80
CA LEU A 11 8.34 2.87 -9.02
C LEU A 11 7.12 2.15 -8.45
N ILE A 12 6.15 2.90 -7.91
CA ILE A 12 4.92 2.31 -7.37
C ILE A 12 4.06 1.60 -8.42
N ASP A 13 4.03 2.11 -9.65
CA ASP A 13 3.26 1.51 -10.74
C ASP A 13 3.86 0.15 -11.12
N HIS A 14 5.20 0.03 -11.10
CA HIS A 14 5.91 -1.23 -11.32
C HIS A 14 5.64 -2.27 -10.22
N VAL A 15 5.59 -1.83 -8.96
CA VAL A 15 5.27 -2.72 -7.82
C VAL A 15 3.82 -3.17 -7.93
N ALA A 16 2.88 -2.25 -8.12
CA ALA A 16 1.46 -2.56 -8.25
C ALA A 16 1.19 -3.51 -9.42
N ALA A 17 1.78 -3.28 -10.60
CA ALA A 17 1.61 -4.15 -11.76
C ALA A 17 2.10 -5.59 -11.52
N ARG A 18 3.17 -5.77 -10.74
CA ARG A 18 3.69 -7.10 -10.38
C ARG A 18 2.83 -7.79 -9.33
N LEU A 19 2.37 -7.07 -8.31
CA LEU A 19 1.63 -7.66 -7.20
C LEU A 19 0.16 -7.96 -7.55
N LYS A 20 -0.49 -7.08 -8.33
CA LYS A 20 -1.92 -7.16 -8.63
C LYS A 20 -2.41 -8.52 -9.18
N PRO A 21 -1.72 -9.22 -10.10
CA PRO A 21 -2.18 -10.54 -10.55
C PRO A 21 -1.97 -11.68 -9.54
N GLN A 22 -1.21 -11.45 -8.46
CA GLN A 22 -0.86 -12.48 -7.47
C GLN A 22 -1.73 -12.43 -6.21
N VAL A 23 -2.56 -11.40 -6.06
CA VAL A 23 -3.35 -11.15 -4.85
C VAL A 23 -4.81 -10.86 -5.21
N ALA A 24 -5.73 -11.26 -4.34
CA ALA A 24 -7.16 -10.97 -4.51
C ALA A 24 -7.48 -9.49 -4.30
N THR A 25 -6.75 -8.79 -3.42
CA THR A 25 -6.95 -7.37 -3.13
C THR A 25 -5.60 -6.71 -2.88
N LEU A 26 -5.46 -5.45 -3.29
CA LEU A 26 -4.23 -4.67 -3.17
C LEU A 26 -4.56 -3.26 -2.68
N ALA A 27 -3.76 -2.77 -1.73
CA ALA A 27 -3.88 -1.43 -1.17
C ALA A 27 -2.48 -0.82 -0.95
N LEU A 28 -2.44 0.50 -0.80
CA LEU A 28 -1.21 1.25 -0.48
C LEU A 28 -1.28 1.73 0.96
N ASN A 29 -0.29 1.38 1.77
CA ASN A 29 -0.11 2.01 3.07
C ASN A 29 0.78 3.25 2.92
N ALA A 30 0.22 4.42 3.20
CA ALA A 30 0.94 5.69 3.14
C ALA A 30 0.24 6.75 4.00
N ASN A 31 1.04 7.57 4.67
CA ASN A 31 0.56 8.67 5.52
C ASN A 31 0.58 10.01 4.75
N GLY A 32 -0.31 10.92 5.16
CA GLY A 32 -0.47 12.24 4.56
C GLY A 32 -1.39 12.22 3.35
N ASP A 33 -1.34 13.27 2.52
CA ASP A 33 -2.32 13.44 1.44
C ASP A 33 -2.43 12.22 0.48
N PRO A 34 -3.56 11.48 0.50
CA PRO A 34 -3.77 10.30 -0.33
C PRO A 34 -3.90 10.63 -1.82
N ALA A 35 -4.25 11.88 -2.18
CA ALA A 35 -4.42 12.29 -3.57
C ALA A 35 -3.13 12.13 -4.40
N ARG A 36 -1.95 12.15 -3.75
CA ARG A 36 -0.66 11.89 -4.42
C ARG A 36 -0.57 10.52 -5.08
N PHE A 37 -1.39 9.56 -4.64
CA PHE A 37 -1.46 8.20 -5.19
C PHE A 37 -2.71 7.95 -6.03
N ALA A 38 -3.56 8.96 -6.28
CA ALA A 38 -4.81 8.81 -7.04
C ALA A 38 -4.60 8.14 -8.41
N GLY A 39 -3.49 8.44 -9.08
CA GLY A 39 -3.14 7.82 -10.37
C GLY A 39 -2.84 6.32 -10.33
N THR A 40 -2.75 5.69 -9.15
CA THR A 40 -2.59 4.22 -9.02
C THR A 40 -3.92 3.47 -9.05
N GLY A 41 -5.03 4.15 -8.76
CA GLY A 41 -6.35 3.53 -8.60
C GLY A 41 -6.45 2.56 -7.42
N LEU A 42 -5.48 2.57 -6.50
CA LEU A 42 -5.48 1.72 -5.31
C LEU A 42 -6.04 2.48 -4.10
N PRO A 43 -6.74 1.80 -3.18
CA PRO A 43 -7.10 2.39 -1.90
C PRO A 43 -5.83 2.73 -1.11
N VAL A 44 -5.81 3.91 -0.47
CA VAL A 44 -4.72 4.37 0.38
C VAL A 44 -5.15 4.27 1.84
N ILE A 45 -4.32 3.65 2.67
CA ILE A 45 -4.58 3.38 4.09
C ILE A 45 -3.48 4.07 4.89
N GLU A 46 -3.87 4.90 5.85
CA GLU A 46 -2.94 5.54 6.77
C GLU A 46 -2.60 4.64 7.96
N ASP A 47 -1.47 4.89 8.61
CA ASP A 47 -1.13 4.21 9.85
C ASP A 47 -2.10 4.58 10.97
N THR A 48 -2.51 3.59 11.76
CA THR A 48 -3.36 3.81 12.95
C THR A 48 -2.54 4.22 14.18
N VAL A 49 -1.23 3.96 14.16
CA VAL A 49 -0.31 4.32 15.25
C VAL A 49 0.34 5.68 14.96
N PRO A 50 0.22 6.66 15.87
CA PRO A 50 0.79 7.99 15.66
C PRO A 50 2.32 7.97 15.75
N GLY A 51 2.96 9.02 15.23
CA GLY A 51 4.39 9.29 15.46
C GLY A 51 5.35 8.53 14.54
N HIS A 52 4.91 8.09 13.36
CA HIS A 52 5.75 7.37 12.39
C HIS A 52 6.51 6.19 13.01
N ALA A 53 5.79 5.29 13.67
CA ALA A 53 6.33 4.17 14.45
C ALA A 53 7.04 3.07 13.62
N GLY A 54 7.44 3.39 12.38
CA GLY A 54 8.22 2.54 11.50
C GLY A 54 7.39 1.49 10.74
N PRO A 55 8.06 0.53 10.05
CA PRO A 55 7.40 -0.40 9.14
C PRO A 55 6.33 -1.30 9.77
N LEU A 56 6.46 -1.60 11.07
CA LEU A 56 5.49 -2.42 11.79
C LEU A 56 4.13 -1.72 11.96
N ALA A 57 4.10 -0.38 12.00
CA ALA A 57 2.85 0.38 12.03
C ALA A 57 2.05 0.18 10.74
N GLY A 58 2.73 0.19 9.59
CA GLY A 58 2.12 -0.09 8.30
C GLY A 58 1.62 -1.52 8.17
N ILE A 59 2.34 -2.50 8.73
CA ILE A 59 1.87 -3.90 8.80
C ILE A 59 0.60 -4.00 9.64
N LEU A 60 0.55 -3.35 10.80
CA LEU A 60 -0.65 -3.32 11.63
C LEU A 60 -1.85 -2.69 10.89
N ALA A 61 -1.64 -1.54 10.23
CA ALA A 61 -2.67 -0.90 9.42
C ALA A 61 -3.19 -1.82 8.29
N GLY A 62 -2.27 -2.55 7.64
CA GLY A 62 -2.62 -3.55 6.63
C GLY A 62 -3.43 -4.72 7.19
N LEU A 63 -3.08 -5.23 8.38
CA LEU A 63 -3.81 -6.29 9.07
C LEU A 63 -5.21 -5.84 9.47
N GLU A 64 -5.35 -4.65 10.05
CA GLU A 64 -6.65 -4.09 10.40
C GLU A 64 -7.55 -3.87 9.19
N TRP A 65 -6.98 -3.35 8.10
CA TRP A 65 -7.72 -3.17 6.85
C TRP A 65 -8.17 -4.51 6.27
N ALA A 66 -7.29 -5.51 6.23
CA ALA A 66 -7.62 -6.84 5.73
C ALA A 66 -8.75 -7.47 6.55
N ALA A 67 -8.72 -7.33 7.88
CA ALA A 67 -9.75 -7.84 8.79
C ALA A 67 -11.11 -7.13 8.63
N LYS A 68 -11.11 -5.82 8.30
CA LYS A 68 -12.33 -5.02 8.17
C LYS A 68 -12.94 -5.07 6.76
N GLN A 69 -12.12 -5.15 5.72
CA GLN A 69 -12.51 -4.87 4.32
C GLN A 69 -12.37 -6.08 3.39
N THR A 70 -11.86 -7.22 3.87
CA THR A 70 -11.62 -8.40 3.03
C THR A 70 -11.95 -9.70 3.77
N THR A 71 -11.96 -10.81 3.03
CA THR A 71 -12.01 -12.17 3.60
C THR A 71 -10.65 -12.87 3.54
N CYS A 72 -9.57 -12.13 3.28
CA CYS A 72 -8.24 -12.69 3.10
C CYS A 72 -7.70 -13.23 4.43
N ARG A 73 -7.13 -14.45 4.38
CA ARG A 73 -6.47 -15.08 5.54
C ARG A 73 -5.01 -14.68 5.71
N TRP A 74 -4.38 -14.25 4.62
CA TRP A 74 -2.95 -13.96 4.57
C TRP A 74 -2.72 -12.53 4.11
N LEU A 75 -1.79 -11.84 4.77
CA LEU A 75 -1.30 -10.53 4.36
C LEU A 75 0.13 -10.68 3.86
N MET A 76 0.42 -10.08 2.71
CA MET A 76 1.78 -9.90 2.20
C MET A 76 2.06 -8.40 2.16
N SER A 77 3.21 -7.99 2.69
CA SER A 77 3.70 -6.61 2.60
C SER A 77 4.98 -6.56 1.77
N ALA A 78 5.11 -5.54 0.91
CA ALA A 78 6.33 -5.25 0.18
C ALA A 78 6.75 -3.80 0.47
N ALA A 79 8.07 -3.58 0.62
CA ALA A 79 8.60 -2.23 0.75
C ALA A 79 8.48 -1.48 -0.59
N GLY A 80 8.20 -0.17 -0.51
CA GLY A 80 8.11 0.75 -1.65
C GLY A 80 9.26 1.74 -1.76
#